data_AF-A0A1E1VC93-F1
#
_entry.id   AF-A0A1E1VC93-F1
#
_cell.length_a   1.000
_cell.length_b   1.000
_cell.length_c   1.000
_cell.angle_alpha   90.00
_cell.angle_beta   90.00
_cell.angle_gamma   90.00
#
_symmetry.space_group_name_H-M   'P 1'
#
loop_
_entity.id
_entity.type
_entity.pdbx_description
1 polymer ?
#
loop_
_entity_poly.entity_id
_entity_poly.type
_entity_poly.pdbx_seq_one_letter_code
_entity_poly.pdbx_strand_id
1 'polypeptide(L)'
;MRQIYSVREALETLAAEQIALPAGPETLSRLKTIQGGHAAAVGEGDARAAFRANMAFHEALFAACGNPHLVDLIQMMAQKAP
;
A
#
# COMPACT_ATOMS: atom_id res chain seq x y z
N MET A 1 -18.75 -8.23 4.81
CA MET A 1 -17.86 -7.07 4.52
C MET A 1 -17.04 -6.67 5.75
N ARG A 2 -17.64 -6.34 6.90
CA ARG A 2 -16.92 -5.87 8.11
C ARG A 2 -15.78 -6.79 8.61
N GLN A 3 -15.94 -8.12 8.49
CA GLN A 3 -14.96 -9.10 8.97
C GLN A 3 -13.65 -9.12 8.16
N ILE A 4 -13.71 -8.87 6.85
CA ILE A 4 -12.50 -8.82 6.01
C ILE A 4 -11.69 -7.56 6.34
N TYR A 5 -12.37 -6.44 6.60
CA TYR A 5 -11.72 -5.19 6.96
C TYR A 5 -10.99 -5.27 8.30
N SER A 6 -11.53 -5.97 9.32
CA SER A 6 -10.81 -6.13 10.59
C SER A 6 -9.54 -6.98 10.47
N VAL A 7 -9.55 -8.01 9.61
CA VAL A 7 -8.34 -8.81 9.33
C VAL A 7 -7.31 -7.97 8.59
N ARG A 8 -7.75 -7.20 7.58
CA ARG A 8 -6.87 -6.28 6.86
C ARG A 8 -6.24 -5.25 7.78
N GLU A 9 -7.04 -4.59 8.61
CA GLU A 9 -6.55 -3.61 9.59
C GLU A 9 -5.44 -4.20 10.46
N ALA A 10 -5.65 -5.39 11.03
CA ALA A 10 -4.62 -6.05 11.83
C ALA A 10 -3.31 -6.32 11.06
N LEU A 11 -3.40 -6.78 9.82
CA LEU A 11 -2.23 -7.07 8.99
C LEU A 11 -1.51 -5.79 8.54
N GLU A 12 -2.28 -4.80 8.08
CA GLU A 12 -1.77 -3.52 7.57
C GLU A 12 -1.13 -2.70 8.70
N THR A 13 -1.71 -2.70 9.91
CA THR A 13 -1.11 -2.09 11.11
C THR A 13 0.20 -2.77 11.48
N LEU A 14 0.23 -4.11 11.53
CA LEU A 14 1.45 -4.84 11.85
C LEU A 14 2.57 -4.57 10.83
N ALA A 15 2.23 -4.45 9.55
CA ALA A 15 3.20 -4.13 8.52
C ALA A 15 3.74 -2.70 8.70
N ALA A 16 2.86 -1.73 8.99
CA ALA A 16 3.27 -0.36 9.25
C ALA A 16 4.19 -0.24 10.48
N GLU A 17 3.90 -0.98 11.56
CA GLU A 17 4.74 -1.04 12.77
C GLU A 17 6.14 -1.62 12.52
N GLN A 18 6.28 -2.50 11.52
CA GLN A 18 7.55 -3.14 11.17
C GLN A 18 8.40 -2.33 10.17
N ILE A 19 7.90 -1.22 9.64
CA ILE A 19 8.68 -0.34 8.77
C ILE A 19 9.74 0.38 9.62
N ALA A 20 11.02 0.18 9.28
CA ALA A 20 12.12 0.89 9.92
C ALA A 20 12.02 2.40 9.61
N LEU A 21 12.08 3.23 10.65
CA LEU A 21 12.00 4.69 10.54
C LEU A 21 13.33 5.36 10.97
N PRO A 22 13.86 6.32 10.20
CA PRO A 22 13.30 6.80 8.93
C PRO A 22 13.42 5.76 7.82
N ALA A 23 12.41 5.69 6.95
CA ALA A 23 12.45 4.81 5.79
C ALA A 23 13.67 5.15 4.90
N GLY A 24 14.25 4.13 4.27
CA GLY A 24 15.40 4.32 3.39
C GLY A 24 15.11 5.32 2.26
N PRO A 25 16.14 6.05 1.78
CA PRO A 25 15.95 7.10 0.76
C PRO A 25 15.35 6.55 -0.55
N GLU A 26 15.69 5.32 -0.93
CA GLU A 26 15.11 4.64 -2.10
C GLU A 26 13.61 4.37 -1.92
N THR A 27 13.21 3.82 -0.77
CA THR A 27 11.81 3.58 -0.42
C THR A 27 11.00 4.86 -0.43
N LEU A 28 11.53 5.92 0.21
CA LEU A 28 10.85 7.21 0.26
C LEU A 28 10.73 7.85 -1.13
N SER A 29 11.77 7.75 -1.96
CA SER A 29 11.74 8.22 -3.35
C SER A 29 10.66 7.49 -4.15
N ARG A 30 10.63 6.16 -4.09
CA ARG A 30 9.61 5.33 -4.77
C ARG A 30 8.19 5.70 -4.33
N LEU A 31 7.94 5.85 -3.03
CA LEU A 31 6.64 6.25 -2.50
C LEU A 31 6.21 7.64 -3.01
N LYS A 32 7.13 8.60 -3.07
CA LYS A 32 6.87 9.94 -3.60
C LYS A 32 6.57 9.95 -5.10
N THR A 33 7.17 9.06 -5.88
CA THR A 33 6.90 8.91 -7.32
C THR A 33 5.53 8.29 -7.59
N ILE A 34 5.06 7.38 -6.73
CA ILE A 34 3.75 6.73 -6.88
C ILE A 34 2.61 7.65 -6.41
N GLN A 35 2.77 8.30 -5.25
CA GLN A 35 2.08 9.57 -5.00
C GLN A 35 2.50 10.55 -6.13
N GLY A 36 1.95 11.72 -6.38
CA GLY A 36 2.35 12.48 -7.58
C GLY A 36 1.75 11.88 -8.85
N GLY A 37 2.06 10.62 -9.22
CA GLY A 37 1.29 9.88 -10.23
C GLY A 37 -0.18 9.73 -9.83
N HIS A 38 -0.45 9.34 -8.58
CA HIS A 38 -1.79 9.34 -8.01
C HIS A 38 -2.43 10.75 -8.05
N ALA A 39 -1.70 11.78 -7.61
CA ALA A 39 -2.20 13.16 -7.58
C ALA A 39 -2.55 13.69 -8.99
N ALA A 40 -1.74 13.39 -10.00
CA ALA A 40 -2.00 13.75 -11.39
C ALA A 40 -3.29 13.06 -11.89
N ALA A 41 -3.42 11.76 -11.67
CA ALA A 41 -4.62 11.00 -12.05
C ALA A 41 -5.90 11.55 -11.38
N VAL A 42 -5.82 11.94 -10.10
CA VAL A 42 -6.94 12.60 -9.41
C VAL A 42 -7.25 13.96 -10.05
N GLY A 43 -6.23 14.76 -10.36
CA GLY A 43 -6.40 16.07 -11.01
C GLY A 43 -7.02 15.99 -12.41
N GLU A 44 -6.76 14.91 -13.13
CA GLU A 44 -7.31 14.64 -14.46
C GLU A 44 -8.68 13.94 -14.43
N GLY A 45 -9.15 13.52 -13.25
CA GLY A 45 -10.40 12.74 -13.10
C GLY A 45 -10.29 11.28 -13.56
N ASP A 46 -9.07 10.76 -13.79
CA ASP A 46 -8.86 9.34 -14.11
C ASP A 46 -8.90 8.49 -12.84
N ALA A 47 -10.12 8.13 -12.43
CA ALA A 47 -10.36 7.27 -11.28
C ALA A 47 -9.65 5.91 -11.38
N ARG A 48 -9.44 5.37 -12.60
CA ARG A 48 -8.78 4.08 -12.78
C ARG A 48 -7.28 4.21 -12.55
N ALA A 49 -6.65 5.25 -13.08
CA ALA A 49 -5.24 5.52 -12.81
C ALA A 49 -4.98 5.85 -11.34
N ALA A 50 -5.86 6.64 -10.71
CA ALA A 50 -5.78 6.93 -9.28
C ALA A 50 -5.86 5.64 -8.45
N PHE A 51 -6.85 4.77 -8.72
CA PHE A 51 -6.97 3.49 -8.03
C PHE A 51 -5.73 2.60 -8.20
N ARG A 52 -5.19 2.48 -9.43
CA ARG A 52 -3.95 1.71 -9.67
C ARG A 52 -2.75 2.27 -8.91
N ALA A 53 -2.59 3.60 -8.91
CA ALA A 53 -1.50 4.25 -8.17
C ALA A 53 -1.65 4.05 -6.65
N ASN A 54 -2.87 4.08 -6.12
CA ASN A 54 -3.12 3.80 -4.70
C ASN A 54 -2.74 2.36 -4.32
N MET A 55 -3.08 1.38 -5.16
CA MET A 55 -2.67 -0.02 -4.93
C MET A 55 -1.14 -0.18 -4.98
N ALA A 56 -0.49 0.42 -5.97
CA ALA A 56 0.98 0.41 -6.06
C ALA A 56 1.65 1.09 -4.84
N PHE A 57 1.01 2.13 -4.28
CA PHE A 57 1.52 2.80 -3.08
C PHE A 57 1.49 1.88 -1.87
N HIS A 58 0.35 1.23 -1.61
CA HIS A 58 0.23 0.28 -0.51
C HIS A 58 1.19 -0.91 -0.66
N GLU A 59 1.35 -1.45 -1.87
CA GLU A 59 2.32 -2.51 -2.13
C GLU A 59 3.75 -2.08 -1.81
N ALA A 60 4.17 -0.90 -2.29
CA ALA A 60 5.51 -0.36 -2.02
C ALA A 60 5.72 -0.03 -0.53
N LEU A 61 4.68 0.44 0.15
CA LEU A 61 4.71 0.76 1.57
C LEU A 61 4.88 -0.51 2.42
N PHE A 62 4.05 -1.53 2.20
CA PHE A 62 4.11 -2.76 2.98
C PHE A 62 5.36 -3.58 2.66
N ALA A 63 5.89 -3.52 1.44
CA ALA A 63 7.19 -4.13 1.13
C ALA A 63 8.34 -3.59 2.02
N ALA A 64 8.22 -2.37 2.55
CA ALA A 64 9.21 -1.78 3.43
C ALA A 64 9.22 -2.38 4.85
N CYS A 65 8.24 -3.22 5.22
CA CYS A 65 8.19 -3.86 6.54
C CYS A 65 9.23 -4.97 6.74
N GLY A 66 9.92 -5.40 5.67
CA GLY A 66 10.95 -6.45 5.74
C GLY A 66 10.41 -7.86 6.01
N ASN A 67 9.08 -8.04 6.09
CA ASN A 67 8.42 -9.31 6.34
C ASN A 67 7.65 -9.79 5.09
N PRO A 68 8.30 -10.58 4.20
CA PRO A 68 7.68 -10.99 2.94
C PRO A 68 6.39 -11.81 3.14
N HIS A 69 6.31 -12.62 4.19
CA HIS A 69 5.11 -13.41 4.49
C HIS A 69 3.91 -12.53 4.88
N LEU A 70 4.16 -11.44 5.61
CA LEU A 70 3.12 -10.48 5.95
C LEU A 70 2.61 -9.75 4.71
N VAL A 71 3.51 -9.39 3.79
CA VAL A 71 3.17 -8.78 2.50
C VAL A 71 2.30 -9.72 1.66
N ASP A 72 2.66 -10.99 1.55
CA ASP A 72 1.88 -12.00 0.81
C ASP A 72 0.46 -12.13 1.37
N LEU A 73 0.30 -12.15 2.70
CA LEU A 73 -1.01 -12.21 3.35
C LEU A 73 -1.85 -10.96 3.07
N ILE A 74 -1.26 -9.77 3.12
CA ILE A 74 -1.94 -8.52 2.79
C ILE A 74 -2.43 -8.54 1.34
N GLN A 75 -1.59 -8.97 0.39
CA GLN A 75 -1.95 -9.08 -1.02
C GLN A 75 -3.08 -10.08 -1.26
N MET A 76 -3.04 -11.23 -0.58
CA MET A 76 -4.11 -12.23 -0.66
C MET A 76 -5.45 -11.67 -0.16
N MET A 77 -5.44 -10.85 0.89
CA MET A 77 -6.64 -10.23 1.42
C MET A 77 -7.17 -9.10 0.54
N ALA A 78 -6.29 -8.37 -0.16
CA ALA A 78 -6.68 -7.34 -1.11
C ALA A 78 -7.46 -7.92 -2.31
N GLN A 79 -7.09 -9.11 -2.80
CA GLN A 79 -7.78 -9.80 -3.91
C GLN A 79 -9.16 -10.36 -3.55
N LYS A 80 -9.47 -10.47 -2.25
CA LYS A 80 -10.73 -11.04 -1.74
C LYS A 80 -11.80 -9.98 -1.43
N ALA A 81 -11.46 -8.70 -1.51
CA ALA A 81 -12.42 -7.61 -1.36
C ALA A 81 -13.00 -7.27 -2.75
N PRO A 82 -14.34 -7.32 -2.94
CA PRO A 82 -14.99 -6.95 -4.19
C PRO A 82 -14.89 -5.45 -4.48
#